data_AF-A0A1B9Y9C9-F1
#
_entry.id   AF-A0A1B9Y9C9-F1
#
_cell.length_a   1.000
_cell.length_b   1.000
_cell.length_c   1.000
_cell.angle_alpha   90.00
_cell.angle_beta   90.00
_cell.angle_gamma   90.00
#
_symmetry.space_group_name_H-M   'P 1'
#
loop_
_entity.id
_entity.type
_entity.pdbx_description
1 polymer ?
#
loop_
_entity_poly.entity_id
_entity_poly.type
_entity_poly.pdbx_seq_one_letter_code
_entity_poly.pdbx_strand_id
1 'polypeptide(L)'
;MKKLIVLLFILSFSFAFSQEDVYFGKKPSVAAEIIMENGDVKTGYLQNFQNPRFVHADMLLLGNIEKKLRFEIDEFKFKEEQSSAIEKIGINDIKRIIILDKKDGSEKLVYDKMKLKTINVKGEIIDVNKTVILPLEQEGKANLYGINIVFTQNNRYTNNIYLPYMKKPDEEYGYIVIDLNRVNFFNLGKIDDKLKKAIYEVTKDCIPFADNLDKRIKEFEDDVKTARKEGFEKKKELRKLAKNRGEGFDAMKIDYEYASKPYMNLLDEYEQKCRK
;
A
#
# COMPACT_ATOMS: atom_id res chain seq x y z
N MET A 1 -12.29 10.78 53.91
CA MET A 1 -11.52 9.74 53.18
C MET A 1 -12.32 9.03 52.08
N LYS A 2 -13.59 8.63 52.29
CA LYS A 2 -14.41 7.97 51.24
C LYS A 2 -14.63 8.79 49.95
N LYS A 3 -14.71 10.12 50.04
CA LYS A 3 -14.91 11.01 48.88
C LYS A 3 -13.66 11.18 47.99
N LEU A 4 -12.46 10.91 48.51
CA LEU A 4 -11.20 11.02 47.74
C LEU A 4 -10.96 9.78 46.88
N ILE A 5 -11.38 8.60 47.36
CA ILE A 5 -11.26 7.31 46.66
C ILE A 5 -12.18 7.28 45.43
N VAL A 6 -13.38 7.87 45.52
CA VAL A 6 -14.31 7.96 44.39
C VAL A 6 -13.77 8.90 43.30
N LEU A 7 -13.09 9.99 43.66
CA LEU A 7 -12.47 10.90 42.69
C LEU A 7 -11.30 10.24 41.94
N LEU A 8 -10.50 9.43 42.63
CA LEU A 8 -9.43 8.61 42.04
C LEU A 8 -9.96 7.51 41.12
N PHE A 9 -11.15 6.95 41.41
CA PHE A 9 -11.82 5.98 40.54
C PHE A 9 -12.42 6.65 39.29
N ILE A 10 -12.98 7.85 39.39
CA ILE A 10 -13.55 8.54 38.22
C ILE A 10 -12.44 9.05 37.27
N LEU A 11 -11.31 9.52 37.81
CA LEU A 11 -10.16 9.94 36.99
C LEU A 11 -9.43 8.78 36.29
N SER A 12 -9.60 7.53 36.74
CA SER A 12 -9.04 6.35 36.08
C SER A 12 -9.93 5.80 34.96
N PHE A 13 -11.21 6.17 34.90
CA PHE A 13 -12.09 5.83 33.76
C PHE A 13 -12.03 6.86 32.62
N SER A 14 -11.54 8.07 32.86
CA SER A 14 -11.42 9.11 31.83
C SER A 14 -10.28 8.90 30.82
N PHE A 15 -9.39 7.93 31.05
CA PHE A 15 -8.33 7.56 30.10
C PHE A 15 -8.75 6.47 29.10
N ALA A 16 -9.99 5.97 29.17
CA ALA A 16 -10.46 4.89 28.30
C ALA A 16 -11.16 5.36 27.00
N PHE A 17 -11.32 6.66 26.79
CA PHE A 17 -11.95 7.20 25.57
C PHE A 17 -11.06 8.24 24.89
N SER A 18 -9.96 7.75 24.34
CA SER A 18 -9.37 8.30 23.12
C SER A 18 -8.86 7.13 22.28
N GLN A 19 -9.79 6.28 21.83
CA GLN A 19 -9.53 5.45 20.66
C GLN A 19 -9.77 6.35 19.44
N GLU A 20 -8.83 7.25 19.17
CA GLU A 20 -8.51 7.48 17.76
C GLU A 20 -8.19 6.09 17.18
N ASP A 21 -8.77 5.78 16.02
CA ASP A 21 -8.58 4.54 15.29
C ASP A 21 -7.10 4.37 14.90
N VAL A 22 -6.28 3.98 15.87
CA VAL A 22 -4.88 3.61 15.70
C VAL A 22 -4.90 2.26 15.00
N TYR A 23 -4.71 2.30 13.69
CA TYR A 23 -4.65 1.17 12.75
C TYR A 23 -3.42 0.26 12.97
N PHE A 24 -3.12 -0.10 14.22
CA PHE A 24 -1.95 -0.91 14.60
C PHE A 24 -2.28 -2.06 15.56
N GLY A 25 -3.55 -2.25 15.94
CA GLY A 25 -3.99 -3.43 16.68
C GLY A 25 -4.28 -4.61 15.76
N LYS A 26 -3.80 -5.81 16.09
CA LYS A 26 -4.28 -7.07 15.50
C LYS A 26 -5.80 -7.15 15.74
N LYS A 27 -6.62 -6.78 14.75
CA LYS A 27 -8.06 -7.02 14.85
C LYS A 27 -8.27 -8.53 14.69
N PRO A 28 -8.95 -9.20 15.64
CA PRO A 28 -9.21 -10.63 15.53
C PRO A 28 -9.99 -10.95 14.26
N SER A 29 -10.83 -10.02 13.81
CA SER A 29 -11.56 -10.06 12.56
C SER A 29 -11.78 -8.66 11.97
N VAL A 30 -11.82 -8.58 10.64
CA VAL A 30 -12.20 -7.39 9.88
C VAL A 30 -13.38 -7.73 8.98
N ALA A 31 -14.37 -6.84 8.89
CA ALA A 31 -15.49 -6.99 7.97
C ALA A 31 -14.97 -6.82 6.53
N ALA A 32 -15.39 -7.72 5.63
CA ALA A 32 -14.91 -7.73 4.27
C ALA A 32 -15.92 -8.33 3.29
N GLU A 33 -15.80 -7.92 2.03
CA GLU A 33 -16.35 -8.61 0.87
C GLU A 33 -15.21 -9.25 0.09
N ILE A 34 -15.37 -10.51 -0.27
CA ILE A 34 -14.42 -11.25 -1.10
C ILE A 34 -15.11 -11.49 -2.43
N ILE A 35 -14.55 -10.90 -3.48
CA ILE A 35 -14.98 -11.13 -4.85
C ILE A 35 -14.11 -12.28 -5.39
N MET A 36 -14.78 -13.35 -5.77
CA MET A 36 -14.19 -14.59 -6.25
C MET A 36 -13.88 -14.49 -7.76
N GLU A 37 -12.98 -15.34 -8.27
CA GLU A 37 -12.64 -15.39 -9.69
C GLU A 37 -13.83 -15.77 -10.59
N ASN A 38 -14.77 -16.56 -10.06
CA ASN A 38 -16.00 -16.90 -10.77
C ASN A 38 -17.07 -15.79 -10.73
N GLY A 39 -16.80 -14.67 -10.06
CA GLY A 39 -17.73 -13.54 -9.92
C GLY A 39 -18.61 -13.59 -8.67
N ASP A 40 -18.59 -14.67 -7.89
CA ASP A 40 -19.34 -14.75 -6.64
C ASP A 40 -18.80 -13.74 -5.62
N VAL A 41 -19.69 -13.21 -4.77
CA VAL A 41 -19.33 -12.30 -3.69
C VAL A 41 -19.66 -12.93 -2.35
N LYS A 42 -18.66 -13.05 -1.48
CA LYS A 42 -18.81 -13.51 -0.10
C LYS A 42 -18.64 -12.33 0.85
N THR A 43 -19.70 -11.99 1.58
CA THR A 43 -19.67 -10.92 2.60
C THR A 43 -19.57 -11.53 4.00
N GLY A 44 -18.65 -11.03 4.83
CA GLY A 44 -18.44 -11.56 6.18
C GLY A 44 -17.21 -10.99 6.84
N TYR A 45 -16.41 -11.86 7.46
CA TYR A 45 -15.27 -11.48 8.30
C TYR A 45 -14.00 -12.26 7.95
N LEU A 46 -12.93 -11.54 7.67
CA LEU A 46 -11.59 -12.11 7.55
C LEU A 46 -10.91 -12.14 8.92
N GLN A 47 -10.44 -13.31 9.34
CA GLN A 47 -9.70 -13.49 10.58
C GLN A 47 -8.21 -13.23 10.41
N ASN A 48 -7.62 -12.52 11.37
CA ASN A 48 -6.18 -12.23 11.40
C ASN A 48 -5.62 -11.63 10.10
N PHE A 49 -6.47 -10.96 9.31
CA PHE A 49 -6.03 -10.29 8.10
C PHE A 49 -5.11 -9.13 8.48
N GLN A 50 -3.82 -9.26 8.14
CA GLN A 50 -2.74 -8.36 8.53
C GLN A 50 -2.07 -7.77 7.30
N ASN A 51 -2.83 -7.08 6.46
CA ASN A 51 -2.28 -6.37 5.30
C ASN A 51 -2.49 -4.86 5.45
N PRO A 52 -1.91 -4.19 6.47
CA PRO A 52 -2.00 -2.74 6.55
C PRO A 52 -1.29 -2.09 5.35
N ARG A 53 -1.76 -0.92 4.90
CA ARG A 53 -1.00 -0.08 3.95
C ARG A 53 0.40 0.27 4.47
N PHE A 54 0.58 0.27 5.79
CA PHE A 54 1.81 0.55 6.50
C PHE A 54 2.35 -0.71 7.19
N VAL A 55 3.45 -1.25 6.70
CA VAL A 55 4.08 -2.45 7.26
C VAL A 55 5.39 -2.09 7.94
N HIS A 56 5.50 -2.40 9.23
CA HIS A 56 6.74 -2.22 9.96
C HIS A 56 7.78 -3.24 9.51
N ALA A 57 9.00 -2.78 9.34
CA ALA A 57 10.11 -3.68 9.14
C ALA A 57 11.42 -3.15 9.69
N ASP A 58 12.24 -4.10 10.14
CA ASP A 58 13.62 -3.83 10.47
C ASP A 58 14.42 -3.56 9.19
N MET A 59 15.49 -2.77 9.31
CA MET A 59 16.29 -2.22 8.20
C MET A 59 16.89 -3.29 7.22
N LEU A 60 16.74 -4.59 7.50
CA LEU A 60 17.30 -5.73 6.76
C LEU A 60 16.33 -6.36 5.74
N LEU A 61 15.47 -5.57 5.10
CA LEU A 61 14.43 -6.08 4.20
C LEU A 61 14.88 -6.51 2.79
N LEU A 62 16.17 -6.65 2.51
CA LEU A 62 16.60 -7.07 1.18
C LEU A 62 16.16 -8.52 0.87
N GLY A 63 15.49 -8.70 -0.27
CA GLY A 63 15.04 -9.98 -0.81
C GLY A 63 13.70 -10.49 -0.24
N ASN A 64 12.84 -10.96 -1.13
CA ASN A 64 11.50 -11.51 -0.86
C ASN A 64 10.60 -10.59 -0.02
N ILE A 65 10.56 -9.30 -0.36
CA ILE A 65 9.79 -8.28 0.35
C ILE A 65 8.31 -8.70 0.48
N GLU A 66 7.66 -9.13 -0.60
CA GLU A 66 6.23 -9.46 -0.61
C GLU A 66 5.92 -10.60 0.37
N LYS A 67 6.73 -11.67 0.34
CA LYS A 67 6.66 -12.77 1.31
C LYS A 67 6.90 -12.32 2.75
N LYS A 68 7.97 -11.55 2.99
CA LYS A 68 8.34 -11.07 4.34
C LYS A 68 7.26 -10.18 4.95
N LEU A 69 6.59 -9.38 4.11
CA LEU A 69 5.50 -8.50 4.51
C LEU A 69 4.12 -9.16 4.43
N ARG A 70 4.06 -10.47 4.14
CA ARG A 70 2.84 -11.29 4.12
C ARG A 70 1.80 -10.88 3.07
N PHE A 71 2.26 -10.42 1.91
CA PHE A 71 1.40 -10.22 0.73
C PHE A 71 1.30 -11.46 -0.17
N GLU A 72 2.20 -12.43 0.00
CA GLU A 72 2.13 -13.79 -0.57
C GLU A 72 1.36 -14.72 0.39
N ILE A 73 0.03 -14.56 0.49
CA ILE A 73 -0.84 -15.38 1.35
C ILE A 73 -1.47 -16.50 0.51
N ASP A 74 -1.30 -17.76 0.90
CA ASP A 74 -1.89 -18.89 0.17
C ASP A 74 -3.39 -19.08 0.45
N GLU A 75 -3.81 -18.85 1.70
CA GLU A 75 -5.19 -19.05 2.16
C GLU A 75 -5.67 -17.94 3.10
N PHE A 76 -6.94 -17.56 2.98
CA PHE A 76 -7.63 -16.60 3.84
C PHE A 76 -8.63 -17.32 4.73
N LYS A 77 -8.64 -16.96 6.01
CA LYS A 77 -9.59 -17.49 6.99
C LYS A 77 -10.83 -16.60 7.02
N PHE A 78 -11.91 -17.07 6.42
CA PHE A 78 -13.17 -16.37 6.29
C PHE A 78 -14.23 -16.93 7.25
N LYS A 79 -15.15 -16.07 7.66
CA LYS A 79 -16.33 -16.41 8.43
C LYS A 79 -17.50 -15.58 7.92
N GLU A 80 -18.59 -16.22 7.52
CA GLU A 80 -19.81 -15.53 7.10
C GLU A 80 -20.37 -14.65 8.24
N GLU A 81 -20.40 -15.19 9.45
CA GLU A 81 -20.76 -14.47 10.68
C GLU A 81 -19.68 -14.66 11.75
N GLN A 82 -19.57 -13.79 12.76
CA GLN A 82 -18.52 -13.93 13.78
C GLN A 82 -18.56 -15.29 14.52
N SER A 83 -19.76 -15.84 14.70
CA SER A 83 -20.07 -17.13 15.31
C SER A 83 -19.85 -18.33 14.37
N SER A 84 -19.78 -18.12 13.05
CA SER A 84 -19.71 -19.22 12.08
C SER A 84 -18.39 -19.99 12.18
N ALA A 85 -18.39 -21.20 11.60
CA ALA A 85 -17.16 -21.95 11.36
C ALA A 85 -16.22 -21.18 10.42
N ILE A 86 -14.92 -21.47 10.53
CA ILE A 86 -13.91 -20.86 9.65
C ILE A 86 -13.92 -21.61 8.32
N GLU A 87 -14.18 -20.88 7.24
CA GLU A 87 -13.92 -21.30 5.87
C GLU A 87 -12.50 -20.88 5.48
N LYS A 88 -11.78 -21.73 4.75
CA LYS A 88 -10.49 -21.39 4.16
C LYS A 88 -10.68 -21.16 2.67
N ILE A 89 -10.32 -19.98 2.18
CA ILE A 89 -10.44 -19.61 0.78
C ILE A 89 -9.02 -19.46 0.21
N GLY A 90 -8.70 -20.20 -0.85
CA GLY A 90 -7.39 -20.12 -1.49
C GLY A 90 -7.22 -18.80 -2.25
N ILE A 91 -6.00 -18.26 -2.31
CA ILE A 91 -5.71 -17.05 -3.09
C ILE A 91 -6.07 -17.20 -4.56
N ASN A 92 -5.95 -18.41 -5.12
CA ASN A 92 -6.28 -18.67 -6.51
C ASN A 92 -7.76 -18.43 -6.81
N ASP A 93 -8.64 -18.59 -5.82
CA ASP A 93 -10.08 -18.42 -5.97
C ASP A 93 -10.53 -16.96 -5.77
N ILE A 94 -9.65 -16.10 -5.24
CA ILE A 94 -9.95 -14.71 -4.91
C ILE A 94 -9.48 -13.79 -6.03
N LYS A 95 -10.36 -12.87 -6.44
CA LYS A 95 -10.03 -11.79 -7.37
C LYS A 95 -9.70 -10.50 -6.61
N ARG A 96 -10.56 -10.11 -5.67
CA ARG A 96 -10.50 -8.84 -4.92
C ARG A 96 -11.00 -9.02 -3.49
N ILE A 97 -10.43 -8.28 -2.55
CA ILE A 97 -10.89 -8.17 -1.16
C ILE A 97 -11.20 -6.71 -0.88
N ILE A 98 -12.40 -6.43 -0.41
CA ILE A 98 -12.85 -5.10 0.01
C ILE A 98 -13.02 -5.14 1.52
N ILE A 99 -12.27 -4.34 2.25
CA ILE A 99 -12.45 -4.15 3.69
C ILE A 99 -13.48 -3.06 3.91
N LEU A 100 -14.49 -3.35 4.72
CA LEU A 100 -15.61 -2.45 4.98
C LEU A 100 -15.36 -1.62 6.25
N ASP A 101 -15.83 -0.37 6.25
CA ASP A 101 -15.88 0.43 7.46
C ASP A 101 -16.97 -0.10 8.40
N LYS A 102 -16.65 -0.17 9.70
CA LYS A 102 -17.57 -0.73 10.69
C LYS A 102 -18.75 0.17 10.99
N LYS A 103 -18.65 1.48 10.73
CA LYS A 103 -19.67 2.45 11.12
C LYS A 103 -20.83 2.48 10.13
N ASP A 104 -20.53 2.41 8.84
CA ASP A 104 -21.51 2.60 7.76
C ASP A 104 -21.45 1.51 6.68
N GLY A 105 -20.54 0.55 6.78
CA GLY A 105 -20.37 -0.50 5.78
C GLY A 105 -19.76 -0.02 4.47
N SER A 106 -19.30 1.23 4.39
CA SER A 106 -18.67 1.77 3.19
C SER A 106 -17.32 1.12 2.90
N GLU A 107 -16.90 1.20 1.64
CA GLU A 107 -15.57 0.74 1.24
C GLU A 107 -14.48 1.52 1.96
N LYS A 108 -13.57 0.78 2.62
CA LYS A 108 -12.45 1.37 3.34
C LYS A 108 -11.11 1.12 2.66
N LEU A 109 -10.85 -0.12 2.28
CA LEU A 109 -9.58 -0.54 1.67
C LEU A 109 -9.83 -1.66 0.68
N VAL A 110 -9.34 -1.51 -0.54
CA VAL A 110 -9.43 -2.54 -1.58
C VAL A 110 -8.07 -3.20 -1.76
N TYR A 111 -8.08 -4.51 -1.98
CA TYR A 111 -6.91 -5.29 -2.34
C TYR A 111 -7.22 -6.15 -3.55
N ASP A 112 -6.31 -6.18 -4.53
CA ASP A 112 -6.46 -7.03 -5.70
C ASP A 112 -5.41 -8.11 -5.75
N LYS A 113 -5.82 -9.28 -6.24
CA LYS A 113 -4.88 -10.32 -6.64
C LYS A 113 -4.17 -9.93 -7.94
N MET A 114 -2.88 -10.21 -7.99
CA MET A 114 -2.12 -10.18 -9.23
C MET A 114 -0.94 -11.15 -9.21
N LYS A 115 -0.56 -11.64 -10.39
CA LYS A 115 0.76 -12.23 -10.61
C LYS A 115 1.77 -11.12 -10.89
N LEU A 116 3.02 -11.30 -10.50
CA LEU A 116 4.03 -10.24 -10.63
C LEU A 116 5.01 -10.48 -11.78
N LYS A 117 5.33 -9.41 -12.49
CA LYS A 117 6.44 -9.31 -13.44
C LYS A 117 7.40 -8.20 -13.01
N THR A 118 8.67 -8.33 -13.40
CA THR A 118 9.71 -7.32 -13.16
C THR A 118 10.62 -7.20 -14.38
N ILE A 119 11.45 -6.16 -14.39
CA ILE A 119 12.42 -5.90 -15.46
C ILE A 119 13.81 -6.23 -14.92
N ASN A 120 14.48 -7.18 -15.55
CA ASN A 120 15.80 -7.64 -15.13
C ASN A 120 16.90 -6.63 -15.51
N VAL A 121 18.16 -6.92 -15.16
CA VAL A 121 19.31 -6.03 -15.43
C VAL A 121 19.65 -5.86 -16.92
N LYS A 122 19.10 -6.71 -17.79
CA LYS A 122 19.21 -6.65 -19.24
C LYS A 122 18.04 -5.90 -19.90
N GLY A 123 17.07 -5.43 -19.12
CA GLY A 123 15.86 -4.79 -19.65
C GLY A 123 14.77 -5.76 -20.12
N GLU A 124 14.91 -7.05 -19.83
CA GLU A 124 13.93 -8.08 -20.21
C GLU A 124 12.83 -8.18 -19.15
N ILE A 125 11.59 -8.37 -19.59
CA ILE A 125 10.44 -8.66 -18.73
C ILE A 125 10.54 -10.12 -18.30
N ILE A 126 10.46 -10.36 -16.99
CA ILE A 126 10.49 -11.70 -16.42
C ILE A 126 9.34 -11.90 -15.44
N ASP A 127 8.75 -13.09 -15.45
CA ASP A 127 7.84 -13.54 -14.41
C ASP A 127 8.64 -13.78 -13.12
N VAL A 128 8.17 -13.24 -12.00
CA VAL A 128 8.82 -13.51 -10.70
C VAL A 128 8.25 -14.76 -10.02
N ASN A 129 7.27 -15.41 -10.63
CA ASN A 129 6.53 -16.58 -10.13
C ASN A 129 5.93 -16.34 -8.74
N LYS A 130 5.33 -15.17 -8.56
CA LYS A 130 4.65 -14.77 -7.32
C LYS A 130 3.23 -14.31 -7.61
N THR A 131 2.32 -14.77 -6.77
CA THR A 131 0.94 -14.29 -6.69
C THR A 131 0.80 -13.54 -5.37
N VAL A 132 0.28 -12.32 -5.43
CA VAL A 132 0.14 -11.45 -4.26
C VAL A 132 -1.25 -10.84 -4.21
N ILE A 133 -1.66 -10.41 -3.01
CA ILE A 133 -2.80 -9.52 -2.83
C ILE A 133 -2.29 -8.17 -2.35
N LEU A 134 -2.47 -7.09 -3.12
CA LEU A 134 -1.87 -5.78 -2.82
C LEU A 134 -2.94 -4.72 -2.62
N PRO A 135 -2.75 -3.76 -1.69
CA PRO A 135 -3.69 -2.67 -1.48
C PRO A 135 -3.70 -1.73 -2.69
N LEU A 136 -4.90 -1.40 -3.15
CA LEU A 136 -5.17 -0.45 -4.21
C LEU A 136 -5.04 0.98 -3.67
N GLU A 137 -4.25 1.80 -4.37
CA GLU A 137 -4.05 3.21 -4.06
C GLU A 137 -4.82 4.11 -5.01
N GLN A 138 -4.91 3.74 -6.29
CA GLN A 138 -5.68 4.46 -7.30
C GLN A 138 -6.22 3.48 -8.34
N GLU A 139 -7.52 3.56 -8.62
CA GLU A 139 -8.19 2.79 -9.67
C GLU A 139 -8.33 3.63 -10.95
N GLY A 140 -8.20 3.00 -12.11
CA GLY A 140 -8.30 3.64 -13.42
C GLY A 140 -8.13 2.64 -14.58
N LYS A 141 -7.83 3.12 -15.79
CA LYS A 141 -7.37 2.30 -16.93
C LYS A 141 -6.02 1.63 -16.64
N ALA A 142 -5.26 2.21 -15.70
CA ALA A 142 -4.16 1.56 -15.01
C ALA A 142 -4.36 1.76 -13.52
N ASN A 143 -4.25 0.68 -12.75
CA ASN A 143 -4.38 0.69 -11.31
C ASN A 143 -2.99 0.83 -10.67
N LEU A 144 -2.90 1.68 -9.65
CA LEU A 144 -1.73 1.80 -8.78
C LEU A 144 -1.98 1.04 -7.48
N TYR A 145 -1.00 0.24 -7.10
CA TYR A 145 -0.95 -0.46 -5.82
C TYR A 145 0.34 -0.08 -5.10
N GLY A 146 0.31 -0.13 -3.77
CA GLY A 146 1.37 0.45 -2.97
C GLY A 146 1.61 -0.25 -1.65
N ILE A 147 2.86 -0.59 -1.35
CA ILE A 147 3.23 -1.00 0.01
C ILE A 147 4.05 0.12 0.62
N ASN A 148 3.65 0.63 1.79
CA ASN A 148 4.47 1.55 2.56
C ASN A 148 5.23 0.79 3.65
N ILE A 149 6.54 0.67 3.50
CA ILE A 149 7.43 0.05 4.48
C ILE A 149 7.86 1.12 5.47
N VAL A 150 7.53 0.93 6.75
CA VAL A 150 7.80 1.88 7.82
C VAL A 150 9.00 1.43 8.62
N PHE A 151 10.02 2.29 8.69
CA PHE A 151 11.20 2.08 9.51
C PHE A 151 11.06 2.80 10.84
N THR A 152 11.43 2.11 11.91
CA THR A 152 11.45 2.65 13.26
C THR A 152 12.78 2.38 13.93
N GLN A 153 13.30 3.35 14.69
CA GLN A 153 14.46 3.18 15.55
C GLN A 153 14.07 3.54 16.99
N ASN A 154 14.35 2.66 17.94
CA ASN A 154 13.95 2.84 19.35
C ASN A 154 12.45 3.16 19.52
N ASN A 155 11.59 2.41 18.81
CA ASN A 155 10.13 2.61 18.75
C ASN A 155 9.68 3.99 18.24
N ARG A 156 10.55 4.73 17.56
CA ARG A 156 10.22 6.01 16.91
C ARG A 156 10.31 5.88 15.41
N TYR A 157 9.33 6.42 14.71
CA TYR A 157 9.35 6.54 13.26
C TYR A 157 10.62 7.27 12.79
N THR A 158 11.30 6.72 11.78
CA THR A 158 12.47 7.36 11.16
C THR A 158 12.19 7.76 9.72
N ASN A 159 11.72 6.81 8.92
CA ASN A 159 11.43 7.03 7.51
C ASN A 159 10.49 5.93 6.98
N ASN A 160 10.02 6.08 5.76
CA ASN A 160 9.36 5.02 5.02
C ASN A 160 9.94 4.84 3.61
N ILE A 161 9.57 3.73 2.98
CA ILE A 161 9.77 3.47 1.57
C ILE A 161 8.42 3.08 0.97
N TYR A 162 8.02 3.77 -0.10
CA TYR A 162 6.87 3.40 -0.90
C TYR A 162 7.31 2.46 -2.04
N LEU A 163 6.65 1.31 -2.15
CA LEU A 163 6.87 0.33 -3.21
C LEU A 163 5.66 0.33 -4.16
N PRO A 164 5.80 0.95 -5.35
CA PRO A 164 4.74 1.01 -6.34
C PRO A 164 4.67 -0.25 -7.20
N TYR A 165 3.44 -0.67 -7.47
CA TYR A 165 3.10 -1.71 -8.43
C TYR A 165 2.00 -1.16 -9.34
N MET A 166 2.01 -1.57 -10.61
CA MET A 166 1.02 -1.12 -11.58
C MET A 166 0.45 -2.29 -12.36
N LYS A 167 -0.85 -2.26 -12.64
CA LYS A 167 -1.56 -3.33 -13.33
C LYS A 167 -2.72 -2.73 -14.13
N LYS A 168 -3.01 -3.23 -15.31
CA LYS A 168 -4.30 -2.90 -15.96
C LYS A 168 -5.44 -3.70 -15.31
N PRO A 169 -6.67 -3.16 -15.22
CA PRO A 169 -7.79 -3.84 -14.55
C PRO A 169 -8.06 -5.26 -15.04
N ASP A 170 -7.99 -5.48 -16.36
CA ASP A 170 -8.36 -6.75 -17.01
C ASP A 170 -7.18 -7.69 -17.24
N GLU A 171 -5.97 -7.33 -16.81
CA GLU A 171 -4.79 -8.18 -16.97
C GLU A 171 -4.58 -9.05 -15.72
N GLU A 172 -3.96 -10.22 -15.88
CA GLU A 172 -3.60 -11.07 -14.73
C GLU A 172 -2.33 -10.57 -14.02
N TYR A 173 -1.42 -9.97 -14.79
CA TYR A 173 -0.08 -9.62 -14.35
C TYR A 173 0.04 -8.13 -14.03
N GLY A 174 0.60 -7.83 -12.85
CA GLY A 174 1.09 -6.51 -12.48
C GLY A 174 2.61 -6.42 -12.61
N TYR A 175 3.12 -5.20 -12.75
CA TYR A 175 4.55 -4.90 -12.82
C TYR A 175 5.04 -4.28 -11.51
N ILE A 176 6.15 -4.79 -11.01
CA ILE A 176 6.91 -4.14 -9.93
C ILE A 176 7.63 -2.95 -10.56
N VAL A 177 7.22 -1.72 -10.23
CA VAL A 177 7.77 -0.51 -10.86
C VAL A 177 9.18 -0.23 -10.34
N ILE A 178 9.42 -0.50 -9.05
CA ILE A 178 10.76 -0.45 -8.42
C ILE A 178 11.01 -1.75 -7.66
N ASP A 179 11.75 -2.67 -8.27
CA ASP A 179 12.07 -3.97 -7.68
C ASP A 179 13.34 -3.91 -6.81
N LEU A 180 13.16 -3.53 -5.54
CA LEU A 180 14.24 -3.47 -4.55
C LEU A 180 14.86 -4.85 -4.26
N ASN A 181 14.18 -5.97 -4.54
CA ASN A 181 14.77 -7.29 -4.38
C ASN A 181 15.91 -7.53 -5.37
N ARG A 182 15.97 -6.74 -6.45
CA ARG A 182 16.93 -6.87 -7.56
C ARG A 182 17.77 -5.62 -7.76
N VAL A 183 17.79 -4.70 -6.79
CA VAL A 183 18.72 -3.57 -6.77
C VAL A 183 20.04 -4.01 -6.10
N ASN A 184 21.16 -3.78 -6.78
CA ASN A 184 22.50 -3.97 -6.26
C ASN A 184 23.40 -2.80 -6.70
N PHE A 185 24.57 -2.65 -6.07
CA PHE A 185 25.47 -1.53 -6.35
C PHE A 185 25.85 -1.40 -7.84
N PHE A 186 25.91 -2.52 -8.57
CA PHE A 186 26.28 -2.56 -9.99
C PHE A 186 25.14 -2.16 -10.94
N ASN A 187 23.89 -2.06 -10.47
CA ASN A 187 22.73 -1.79 -11.31
C ASN A 187 21.89 -0.57 -10.89
N LEU A 188 22.38 0.22 -9.91
CA LEU A 188 21.74 1.47 -9.48
C LEU A 188 21.51 2.44 -10.63
N GLY A 189 22.45 2.53 -11.58
CA GLY A 189 22.32 3.41 -12.76
C GLY A 189 21.30 2.96 -13.81
N LYS A 190 20.64 1.81 -13.63
CA LYS A 190 19.62 1.28 -14.55
C LYS A 190 18.20 1.31 -13.96
N ILE A 191 18.02 1.93 -12.80
CA ILE A 191 16.71 2.00 -12.14
C ILE A 191 15.73 2.78 -13.01
N ASP A 192 16.15 3.89 -13.60
CA ASP A 192 15.29 4.75 -14.42
C ASP A 192 14.82 4.02 -15.68
N ASP A 193 15.69 3.26 -16.34
CA ASP A 193 15.33 2.42 -17.49
C ASP A 193 14.29 1.35 -17.14
N LYS A 194 14.45 0.70 -15.97
CA LYS A 194 13.50 -0.31 -15.48
C LYS A 194 12.15 0.30 -15.15
N LEU A 195 12.16 1.44 -14.46
CA LEU A 195 10.97 2.20 -14.11
C LEU A 195 10.22 2.63 -15.37
N LYS A 196 10.92 3.25 -16.33
CA LYS A 196 10.36 3.62 -17.64
C LYS A 196 9.76 2.42 -18.34
N LYS A 197 10.46 1.29 -18.38
CA LYS A 197 9.98 0.07 -19.05
C LYS A 197 8.74 -0.52 -18.37
N ALA A 198 8.69 -0.55 -17.04
CA ALA A 198 7.51 -1.01 -16.31
C ALA A 198 6.29 -0.12 -16.59
N ILE A 199 6.47 1.20 -16.56
CA ILE A 199 5.41 2.17 -16.90
C ILE A 199 4.96 1.99 -18.34
N TYR A 200 5.90 1.85 -19.29
CA TYR A 200 5.59 1.60 -20.69
C TYR A 200 4.71 0.36 -20.86
N GLU A 201 5.06 -0.77 -20.25
CA GLU A 201 4.28 -2.00 -20.45
C GLU A 201 2.82 -1.89 -19.99
N VAL A 202 2.57 -1.11 -18.93
CA VAL A 202 1.22 -0.84 -18.44
C VAL A 202 0.47 0.19 -19.28
N THR A 203 1.19 1.11 -19.94
CA THR A 203 0.58 2.28 -20.62
C THR A 203 0.67 2.27 -22.14
N LYS A 204 1.36 1.29 -22.75
CA LYS A 204 1.67 1.22 -24.19
C LYS A 204 0.45 1.23 -25.12
N ASP A 205 -0.73 0.86 -24.62
CA ASP A 205 -1.96 0.85 -25.41
C ASP A 205 -2.51 2.25 -25.70
N CYS A 206 -1.95 3.28 -25.04
CA CYS A 206 -2.28 4.67 -25.27
C CYS A 206 -1.13 5.39 -25.99
N ILE A 207 -1.21 5.41 -27.32
CA ILE A 207 -0.19 6.03 -28.19
C ILE A 207 0.15 7.47 -27.78
N PRO A 208 -0.82 8.38 -27.52
CA PRO A 208 -0.50 9.76 -27.11
C PRO A 208 0.35 9.87 -25.84
N PHE A 209 0.18 8.92 -24.92
CA PHE A 209 0.98 8.84 -23.69
C PHE A 209 2.33 8.17 -23.97
N ALA A 210 2.33 7.03 -24.68
CA ALA A 210 3.51 6.24 -24.99
C ALA A 210 4.54 7.01 -25.82
N ASP A 211 4.10 7.77 -26.82
CA ASP A 211 4.96 8.59 -27.71
C ASP A 211 5.73 9.68 -26.94
N ASN A 212 5.20 10.11 -25.79
CA ASN A 212 5.78 11.15 -24.96
C ASN A 212 6.43 10.60 -23.68
N LEU A 213 6.61 9.28 -23.56
CA LEU A 213 7.02 8.65 -22.31
C LEU A 213 8.38 9.16 -21.83
N ASP A 214 9.37 9.35 -22.72
CA ASP A 214 10.69 9.89 -22.35
C ASP A 214 10.62 11.26 -21.70
N LYS A 215 9.78 12.14 -22.25
CA LYS A 215 9.53 13.46 -21.66
C LYS A 215 8.83 13.31 -20.32
N ARG A 216 7.83 12.42 -20.24
CA ARG A 216 7.05 12.19 -19.04
C ARG A 216 7.86 11.61 -17.89
N ILE A 217 8.83 10.74 -18.15
CA ILE A 217 9.73 10.22 -17.12
C ILE A 217 10.59 11.33 -16.51
N LYS A 218 11.06 12.29 -17.32
CA LYS A 218 11.80 13.45 -16.81
C LYS A 218 10.91 14.35 -15.94
N GLU A 219 9.68 14.60 -16.38
CA GLU A 219 8.69 15.35 -15.58
C GLU A 219 8.38 14.61 -14.27
N PHE A 220 8.25 13.28 -14.31
CA PHE A 220 8.07 12.44 -13.14
C PHE A 220 9.25 12.53 -12.16
N GLU A 221 10.50 12.53 -12.63
CA GLU A 221 11.67 12.73 -11.78
C GLU A 221 11.66 14.10 -11.08
N ASP A 222 11.21 15.15 -11.77
CA ASP A 222 11.06 16.49 -11.20
C ASP A 222 9.90 16.57 -10.21
N ASP A 223 8.79 15.86 -10.47
CA ASP A 223 7.69 15.68 -9.53
C ASP A 223 8.16 14.96 -8.26
N VAL A 224 8.98 13.91 -8.38
CA VAL A 224 9.59 13.20 -7.24
C VAL A 224 10.47 14.14 -6.40
N LYS A 225 11.34 14.94 -7.05
CA LYS A 225 12.18 15.93 -6.35
C LYS A 225 11.33 16.97 -5.63
N THR A 226 10.30 17.48 -6.30
CA THR A 226 9.39 18.50 -5.76
C THR A 226 8.60 17.96 -4.58
N ALA A 227 7.96 16.80 -4.72
CA ALA A 227 7.20 16.14 -3.66
C ALA A 227 8.08 15.85 -2.44
N ARG A 228 9.32 15.40 -2.64
CA ARG A 228 10.27 15.19 -1.54
C ARG A 228 10.58 16.48 -0.78
N LYS A 229 10.74 17.61 -1.48
CA LYS A 229 10.99 18.92 -0.86
C LYS A 229 9.75 19.41 -0.09
N GLU A 230 8.57 19.30 -0.69
CA GLU A 230 7.30 19.67 -0.05
C GLU A 230 7.05 18.85 1.22
N GLY A 231 7.19 17.53 1.15
CA GLY A 231 7.04 16.64 2.30
C GLY A 231 8.05 16.93 3.42
N PHE A 232 9.30 17.28 3.07
CA PHE A 232 10.28 17.70 4.05
C PHE A 232 9.86 18.99 4.79
N GLU A 233 9.41 20.01 4.07
CA GLU A 233 8.93 21.25 4.71
C GLU A 233 7.68 21.01 5.55
N LYS A 234 6.77 20.14 5.12
CA LYS A 234 5.59 19.77 5.91
C LYS A 234 5.93 19.03 7.20
N LYS A 235 6.89 18.12 7.17
CA LYS A 235 7.41 17.51 8.41
C LYS A 235 8.09 18.52 9.32
N LYS A 236 8.77 19.53 8.77
CA LYS A 236 9.40 20.60 9.55
C LYS A 236 8.36 21.50 10.23
N GLU A 237 7.26 21.81 9.54
CA GLU A 237 6.11 22.50 10.14
C GLU A 237 5.48 21.66 11.25
N LEU A 238 5.23 20.37 11.01
CA LEU A 238 4.70 19.44 12.00
C LEU A 238 5.55 19.43 13.28
N ARG A 239 6.88 19.33 13.15
CA ARG A 239 7.84 19.37 14.29
C ARG A 239 7.76 20.65 15.11
N LYS A 240 7.52 21.80 14.46
CA LYS A 240 7.38 23.09 15.16
C LYS A 240 6.09 23.14 15.98
N LEU A 241 5.01 22.52 15.48
CA LEU A 241 3.70 22.48 16.14
C LEU A 241 3.63 21.42 17.23
N ALA A 242 4.28 20.27 17.02
CA ALA A 242 4.16 19.08 17.85
C ALA A 242 5.05 19.07 19.10
N LYS A 243 5.35 20.24 19.70
CA LYS A 243 6.34 20.47 20.78
C LYS A 243 6.42 19.44 21.94
N ASN A 244 5.48 18.51 22.10
CA ASN A 244 5.54 17.31 22.96
C ASN A 244 4.60 16.15 22.53
N ARG A 245 4.09 16.10 21.29
CA ARG A 245 3.19 15.02 20.81
C ARG A 245 3.94 14.07 19.88
N GLY A 246 3.65 12.77 19.97
CA GLY A 246 4.30 11.73 19.16
C GLY A 246 4.16 11.99 17.67
N GLU A 247 5.21 12.50 17.05
CA GLU A 247 5.25 12.90 15.62
C GLU A 247 5.12 11.72 14.64
N GLY A 248 5.20 10.48 15.13
CA GLY A 248 5.49 9.33 14.30
C GLY A 248 4.44 9.03 13.23
N PHE A 249 3.16 9.10 13.57
CA PHE A 249 2.09 8.73 12.64
C PHE A 249 1.82 9.81 11.59
N ASP A 250 1.77 11.08 12.01
CA ASP A 250 1.55 12.20 11.08
C ASP A 250 2.76 12.37 10.14
N ALA A 251 3.99 12.20 10.64
CA ALA A 251 5.17 12.20 9.79
C ALA A 251 5.18 11.03 8.79
N MET A 252 4.74 9.84 9.21
CA MET A 252 4.60 8.68 8.34
C MET A 252 3.55 8.90 7.25
N LYS A 253 2.40 9.51 7.58
CA LYS A 253 1.37 9.88 6.59
C LYS A 253 1.90 10.87 5.56
N ILE A 254 2.59 11.92 6.01
CA ILE A 254 3.22 12.90 5.12
C ILE A 254 4.20 12.18 4.18
N ASP A 255 5.09 11.35 4.70
CA ASP A 255 6.07 10.66 3.84
C ASP A 255 5.40 9.73 2.83
N TYR A 256 4.32 9.02 3.21
CA TYR A 256 3.55 8.20 2.29
C TYR A 256 2.87 9.03 1.18
N GLU A 257 2.18 10.11 1.57
CA GLU A 257 1.49 11.00 0.63
C GLU A 257 2.45 11.55 -0.42
N TYR A 258 3.59 12.11 0.02
CA TYR A 258 4.55 12.70 -0.90
C TYR A 258 5.39 11.67 -1.67
N ALA A 259 5.56 10.44 -1.17
CA ALA A 259 6.22 9.37 -1.92
C ALA A 259 5.33 8.75 -3.01
N SER A 260 4.01 8.70 -2.79
CA SER A 260 3.04 8.11 -3.73
C SER A 260 2.52 9.11 -4.77
N LYS A 261 2.42 10.40 -4.41
CA LYS A 261 1.90 11.48 -5.26
C LYS A 261 2.46 11.53 -6.69
N PRO A 262 3.77 11.39 -6.95
CA PRO A 262 4.28 11.39 -8.34
C PRO A 262 3.71 10.26 -9.21
N TYR A 263 3.47 9.09 -8.64
CA TYR A 263 2.87 7.96 -9.35
C TYR A 263 1.39 8.19 -9.62
N MET A 264 0.66 8.77 -8.67
CA MET A 264 -0.74 9.15 -8.86
C MET A 264 -0.88 10.19 -9.97
N ASN A 265 -0.06 11.26 -9.94
CA ASN A 265 -0.03 12.27 -10.99
C ASN A 265 0.30 11.69 -12.37
N LEU A 266 1.20 10.71 -12.43
CA LEU A 266 1.54 9.99 -13.67
C LEU A 266 0.32 9.29 -14.26
N LEU A 267 -0.45 8.58 -13.42
CA LEU A 267 -1.64 7.86 -13.86
C LEU A 267 -2.83 8.79 -14.13
N ASP A 268 -2.99 9.89 -13.40
CA ASP A 268 -4.00 10.91 -13.70
C ASP A 268 -3.79 11.51 -15.09
N GLU A 269 -2.53 11.78 -15.47
CA GLU A 269 -2.22 12.25 -16.81
C GLU A 269 -2.50 11.17 -17.87
N TYR A 270 -2.15 9.91 -17.58
CA TYR A 270 -2.51 8.78 -18.43
C TYR A 270 -4.03 8.73 -18.63
N GLU A 271 -4.83 8.82 -17.57
CA GLU A 271 -6.29 8.85 -17.67
C GLU A 271 -6.81 9.96 -18.58
N GLN A 272 -6.25 11.16 -18.43
CA GLN A 272 -6.64 12.35 -19.18
C GLN A 272 -6.27 12.25 -20.67
N LYS A 273 -5.06 11.76 -20.99
CA LYS A 273 -4.59 11.64 -22.38
C LYS A 273 -5.21 10.46 -23.11
N CYS A 274 -5.62 9.43 -22.38
CA CYS A 274 -6.13 8.19 -22.96
C CYS A 274 -7.66 8.15 -22.97
N ARG A 275 -8.33 9.30 -22.91
CA ARG A 275 -9.79 9.42 -23.05
C ARG A 275 -10.19 8.95 -24.45
N LYS A 276 -10.94 7.85 -24.50
CA LYS A 276 -11.80 7.54 -25.65
C LYS A 276 -13.10 8.32 -25.50
#